data_AF-A0A4Z1EIU8-F1
#
_entry.id   AF-A0A4Z1EIU8-F1
#
_cell.length_a   1.000
_cell.length_b   1.000
_cell.length_c   1.000
_cell.angle_alpha   90.00
_cell.angle_beta   90.00
_cell.angle_gamma   90.00
#
_symmetry.space_group_name_H-M   'P 1'
#
loop_
_entity.id
_entity.type
_entity.pdbx_description
1 polymer ?
#
loop_
_entity_poly.entity_id
_entity_poly.type
_entity_poly.pdbx_seq_one_letter_code
_entity_poly.pdbx_strand_id
1 'polypeptide(L)'
;MEVRGTNAGEIQEKRRGKNNHSTLANQQLSRYQVSKLPGRNIPSAVLFLAREGLYKQNKIPRPEVLPEEQRIVNWFLDDRLGDGSLGWEELLRDVKVIPAEGNHFSMMKRSMGVKLAEILNAA
;
A
#
# COMPACT_ATOMS: atom_id res chain seq x y z
N MET A 1 26.51 -19.37 34.13
CA MET A 1 25.49 -18.51 33.51
C MET A 1 25.82 -18.43 32.03
N GLU A 2 25.33 -19.38 31.24
CA GLU A 2 25.56 -19.43 29.79
C GLU A 2 24.35 -18.82 29.08
N VAL A 3 24.59 -17.71 28.37
CA VAL A 3 23.61 -17.12 27.47
C VAL A 3 23.68 -17.91 26.17
N ARG A 4 22.73 -18.83 25.97
CA ARG A 4 22.54 -19.53 24.69
C ARG A 4 22.25 -18.49 23.61
N GLY A 5 23.15 -18.39 22.63
CA GLY A 5 22.92 -17.65 21.40
C GLY A 5 21.72 -18.25 20.67
N THR A 6 20.65 -17.47 20.54
CA THR A 6 19.49 -17.82 19.74
C THR A 6 19.92 -17.93 18.28
N ASN A 7 19.94 -19.15 17.76
CA ASN A 7 20.27 -19.45 16.37
C ASN A 7 19.31 -18.72 15.43
N ALA A 8 19.85 -18.02 14.43
CA ALA A 8 19.08 -17.31 13.42
C ALA A 8 18.04 -18.20 12.69
N GLY A 9 18.27 -19.52 12.66
CA GLY A 9 17.32 -20.53 12.15
C GLY A 9 16.03 -20.66 12.99
N GLU A 10 16.11 -20.56 14.32
CA GLU A 10 14.91 -20.62 15.18
C GLU A 10 14.02 -19.37 15.01
N ILE A 11 14.63 -18.23 14.66
CA ILE A 11 13.91 -16.98 14.36
C ILE A 11 13.17 -17.08 13.03
N GLN A 12 13.75 -17.76 12.02
CA GLN A 12 13.06 -18.04 10.76
C GLN A 12 11.91 -19.04 10.93
N GLU A 13 12.09 -20.08 11.74
CA GLU A 13 11.09 -21.14 11.90
C GLU A 13 9.86 -20.67 12.71
N LYS A 14 10.05 -19.81 13.73
CA LYS A 14 8.93 -19.19 14.46
C LYS A 14 8.17 -18.10 13.68
N ARG A 15 8.78 -17.51 12.64
CA ARG A 15 8.11 -16.57 11.72
C ARG A 15 7.28 -17.26 10.64
N ARG A 16 7.30 -18.60 10.57
CA ARG A 16 6.36 -19.41 9.79
C ARG A 16 4.97 -19.46 10.45
N GLY A 17 4.58 -18.34 11.06
CA GLY A 17 3.31 -18.16 11.77
C GLY A 17 2.18 -17.96 10.77
N LYS A 18 1.11 -18.74 10.97
CA LYS A 18 -0.26 -18.57 10.43
C LYS A 18 -0.35 -17.66 9.22
N ASN A 19 -0.62 -18.25 8.06
CA ASN A 19 -1.00 -17.58 6.81
C ASN A 19 -2.02 -16.45 7.08
N ASN A 20 -1.53 -15.25 7.36
CA ASN A 20 -2.39 -14.10 7.52
C ASN A 20 -2.84 -13.72 6.11
N HIS A 21 -4.10 -13.29 6.00
CA HIS A 21 -4.74 -13.08 4.71
C HIS A 21 -3.97 -12.08 3.83
N SER A 22 -3.30 -11.10 4.44
CA SER A 22 -2.47 -10.11 3.76
C SER A 22 -1.21 -10.72 3.13
N THR A 23 -0.52 -11.63 3.84
CA THR A 23 0.66 -12.34 3.32
C THR A 23 0.30 -13.19 2.11
N LEU A 24 -0.81 -13.94 2.18
CA LEU A 24 -1.28 -14.75 1.05
C LEU A 24 -1.66 -13.87 -0.16
N ALA A 25 -2.37 -12.77 0.07
CA ALA A 25 -2.74 -11.84 -1.00
C ALA A 25 -1.50 -11.27 -1.72
N ASN A 26 -0.48 -10.85 -0.95
CA ASN A 26 0.77 -10.35 -1.53
C ASN A 26 1.53 -11.44 -2.32
N GLN A 27 1.55 -12.67 -1.81
CA GLN A 27 2.16 -13.80 -2.54
C GLN A 27 1.45 -14.07 -3.86
N GLN A 28 0.12 -13.99 -3.90
CA GLN A 28 -0.64 -14.19 -5.13
C GLN A 28 -0.38 -13.07 -6.15
N LEU A 29 -0.21 -11.83 -5.69
CA LEU A 29 0.10 -10.69 -6.55
C LEU A 29 1.56 -10.65 -7.02
N SER A 30 2.48 -11.39 -6.38
CA SER A 30 3.92 -11.37 -6.74
C SER A 30 4.22 -11.80 -8.18
N ARG A 31 3.31 -12.55 -8.81
CA ARG A 31 3.43 -13.04 -10.19
C ARG A 31 2.73 -12.15 -11.21
N TYR A 32 2.04 -11.11 -10.76
CA TYR A 32 1.29 -10.22 -11.64
C TYR A 32 2.27 -9.43 -12.53
N GLN A 33 2.00 -9.46 -13.83
CA GLN A 33 2.69 -8.64 -14.81
C GLN A 33 1.74 -7.55 -15.30
N VAL A 34 2.13 -6.30 -15.09
CA VAL A 34 1.34 -5.14 -15.49
C VAL A 34 1.18 -5.15 -17.01
N SER A 35 -0.04 -4.94 -17.48
CA SER A 35 -0.36 -4.75 -18.89
C SER A 35 -1.40 -3.64 -19.06
N LYS A 36 -1.41 -2.98 -20.22
CA LYS A 36 -2.41 -1.96 -20.53
C LYS A 36 -3.80 -2.58 -20.65
N LEU A 37 -4.83 -1.84 -20.24
CA LEU A 37 -6.21 -2.28 -20.39
C LEU A 37 -6.51 -2.53 -21.88
N PRO A 38 -7.00 -3.73 -22.24
CA PRO A 38 -7.33 -4.03 -23.62
C PRO A 38 -8.60 -3.28 -24.04
N GLY A 39 -8.59 -2.73 -25.26
CA GLY A 39 -9.77 -2.11 -25.86
C GLY A 39 -9.66 -0.59 -26.06
N ARG A 40 -10.66 -0.02 -26.75
CA ARG A 40 -10.69 1.40 -27.12
C ARG A 40 -11.39 2.29 -26.08
N ASN A 41 -12.07 1.72 -25.10
CA ASN A 41 -12.81 2.46 -24.07
C ASN A 41 -12.13 2.26 -22.71
N ILE A 42 -11.02 2.98 -22.51
CA ILE A 42 -10.31 3.01 -21.23
C ILE A 42 -11.10 3.94 -20.29
N PRO A 43 -11.46 3.50 -19.07
CA PRO A 43 -12.28 4.30 -18.16
C PRO A 43 -11.50 5.47 -17.56
N SER A 44 -12.22 6.53 -17.20
CA SER A 44 -11.74 7.54 -16.26
C SER A 44 -11.79 6.99 -14.84
N ALA A 45 -10.87 7.43 -13.99
CA ALA A 45 -10.80 7.01 -12.60
C ALA A 45 -10.62 8.19 -11.64
N VAL A 46 -11.19 8.06 -10.46
CA VAL A 46 -10.91 8.93 -9.31
C VAL A 46 -10.10 8.12 -8.30
N LEU A 47 -8.92 8.62 -7.95
CA LEU A 47 -8.04 8.00 -6.97
C LEU A 47 -8.02 8.84 -5.69
N PHE A 48 -8.34 8.22 -4.56
CA PHE A 48 -8.15 8.85 -3.25
C PHE A 48 -6.77 8.50 -2.71
N LEU A 49 -5.98 9.53 -2.42
CA LEU A 49 -4.61 9.39 -1.96
C LEU A 49 -4.50 9.78 -0.50
N ALA A 50 -4.27 8.80 0.38
CA ALA A 50 -3.95 9.08 1.78
C ALA A 50 -2.64 9.87 1.86
N ARG A 51 -2.65 11.00 2.58
CA ARG A 51 -1.47 11.86 2.75
C ARG A 51 -0.49 11.32 3.78
N GLU A 52 -0.99 10.61 4.78
CA GLU A 52 -0.18 10.13 5.89
C GLU A 52 0.20 8.66 5.69
N GLY A 53 1.50 8.39 5.79
CA GLY A 53 2.03 7.05 6.01
C GLY A 53 1.79 6.59 7.45
N LEU A 54 1.91 5.29 7.67
CA LEU A 54 1.75 4.74 9.02
C LEU A 54 2.99 4.79 9.88
N TYR A 55 4.17 4.92 9.26
CA TYR A 55 5.39 5.03 10.00
C TYR A 55 5.60 6.47 10.45
N LYS A 56 5.16 6.77 11.67
CA LYS A 56 5.36 8.07 12.32
C LYS A 56 6.40 8.04 13.45
N GLN A 57 7.03 6.89 13.68
CA GLN A 57 7.98 6.71 14.77
C GLN A 57 9.39 7.02 14.32
N ASN A 58 9.83 8.26 14.53
CA ASN A 58 11.22 8.66 14.29
C ASN A 58 12.21 8.08 15.34
N LYS A 59 11.73 7.28 16.29
CA LYS A 59 12.50 6.75 17.42
C LYS A 59 12.94 5.29 17.25
N ILE A 60 12.26 4.53 16.40
CA ILE A 60 12.54 3.10 16.21
C ILE A 60 12.86 2.91 14.74
N PRO A 61 14.11 2.63 14.35
CA PRO A 61 14.48 2.44 12.95
C PRO A 61 13.68 1.30 12.33
N ARG A 62 13.35 1.44 11.05
CA ARG A 62 12.71 0.36 10.29
C ARG A 62 13.66 -0.84 10.22
N PRO A 63 13.15 -2.08 10.31
CA PRO A 63 13.95 -3.26 10.01
C PRO A 63 14.53 -3.17 8.60
N GLU A 64 15.77 -3.62 8.44
CA GLU A 64 16.33 -3.85 7.11
C GLU A 64 15.63 -5.05 6.49
N VAL A 65 15.11 -4.86 5.27
CA VAL A 65 14.39 -5.89 4.50
C VAL A 65 14.92 -5.88 3.07
N LEU A 66 14.62 -6.93 2.30
CA LEU A 66 15.02 -6.98 0.90
C LEU A 66 14.31 -5.87 0.09
N PRO A 67 14.94 -5.33 -0.97
CA PRO A 67 14.30 -4.33 -1.83
C PRO A 67 12.92 -4.75 -2.35
N GLU A 68 12.74 -6.03 -2.65
CA GLU A 68 11.47 -6.61 -3.09
C GLU A 68 10.38 -6.48 -2.01
N GLU A 69 10.73 -6.76 -0.75
CA GLU A 69 9.84 -6.66 0.40
C GLU A 69 9.51 -5.20 0.72
N GLN A 70 10.51 -4.32 0.62
CA GLN A 70 10.33 -2.88 0.83
C GLN A 70 9.36 -2.28 -0.20
N ARG A 71 9.47 -2.68 -1.48
CA ARG A 71 8.58 -2.21 -2.55
C ARG A 71 7.10 -2.53 -2.28
N ILE A 72 6.79 -3.65 -1.63
CA ILE A 72 5.41 -4.05 -1.30
C ILE A 72 4.74 -3.07 -0.32
N VAL A 73 5.53 -2.43 0.56
CA VAL A 73 5.01 -1.61 1.67
C VAL A 73 5.33 -0.12 1.56
N ASN A 74 6.21 0.30 0.64
CA ASN A 74 6.56 1.72 0.42
C ASN A 74 5.33 2.62 0.28
N TRP A 75 4.33 2.15 -0.48
CA TRP A 75 3.12 2.91 -0.76
C TRP A 75 2.33 3.28 0.51
N PHE A 76 2.54 2.56 1.61
CA PHE A 76 1.76 2.56 2.84
C PHE A 76 2.52 3.14 4.06
N LEU A 77 3.85 3.06 4.05
CA LEU A 77 4.67 3.47 5.20
C LEU A 77 4.99 4.96 5.21
N ASP A 78 5.20 5.56 4.04
CA ASP A 78 5.69 6.94 3.90
C ASP A 78 4.55 7.94 3.63
N ASP A 79 4.71 9.16 4.13
CA ASP A 79 3.81 10.27 3.81
C ASP A 79 3.89 10.63 2.32
N ARG A 80 2.79 11.16 1.78
CA ARG A 80 2.69 11.56 0.37
C ARG A 80 2.35 13.02 0.23
N LEU A 81 3.14 13.71 -0.58
CA LEU A 81 2.97 15.13 -0.89
C LEU A 81 1.98 15.38 -2.05
N GLY A 82 1.67 14.34 -2.83
CA GLY A 82 0.64 14.38 -3.88
C GLY A 82 1.06 15.06 -5.18
N ASP A 83 2.36 15.29 -5.36
CA ASP A 83 2.98 16.02 -6.47
C ASP A 83 3.63 15.12 -7.53
N GLY A 84 3.81 13.83 -7.24
CA GLY A 84 4.39 12.84 -8.16
C GLY A 84 3.37 12.01 -8.94
N SER A 85 3.78 11.54 -10.13
CA SER A 85 3.06 10.50 -10.89
C SER A 85 2.87 9.24 -10.02
N LEU A 86 1.69 8.62 -10.11
CA LEU A 86 1.35 7.42 -9.37
C LEU A 86 1.39 6.15 -10.23
N GLY A 87 1.76 6.29 -11.51
CA GLY A 87 1.85 5.22 -12.49
C GLY A 87 0.49 4.80 -13.07
N TRP A 88 -0.62 5.29 -12.52
CA TRP A 88 -1.96 5.03 -13.05
C TRP A 88 -2.19 5.69 -14.41
N GLU A 89 -1.52 6.80 -14.65
CA GLU A 89 -1.54 7.59 -15.88
C GLU A 89 -0.96 6.81 -17.08
N GLU A 90 -0.17 5.76 -16.83
CA GLU A 90 0.37 4.88 -17.89
C GLU A 90 -0.65 3.83 -18.35
N LEU A 91 -1.65 3.55 -17.51
CA LEU A 91 -2.64 2.48 -17.70
C LEU A 91 -4.04 3.03 -18.02
N LEU A 92 -4.35 4.22 -17.52
CA LEU A 92 -5.65 4.87 -17.61
C LEU A 92 -5.53 6.19 -18.40
N ARG A 93 -6.62 6.61 -19.04
CA ARG A 93 -6.62 7.85 -19.84
C ARG A 93 -6.75 9.12 -19.01
N ASP A 94 -7.53 9.03 -17.94
CA ASP A 94 -7.95 10.18 -17.15
C ASP A 94 -8.02 9.75 -15.69
N VAL A 95 -7.12 10.29 -14.87
CA VAL A 95 -6.98 9.96 -13.46
C VAL A 95 -7.06 11.26 -12.66
N LYS A 96 -8.15 11.41 -11.91
CA LYS A 96 -8.31 12.52 -10.97
C LYS A 96 -7.86 12.07 -9.58
N VAL A 97 -6.78 12.66 -9.09
CA VAL A 97 -6.27 12.38 -7.74
C VAL A 97 -6.91 13.33 -6.73
N ILE A 98 -7.47 12.78 -5.67
CA ILE A 98 -8.07 13.53 -4.56
C ILE A 98 -7.28 13.19 -3.29
N PRO A 99 -6.50 14.14 -2.74
CA PRO A 99 -5.81 13.91 -1.49
C PRO A 99 -6.84 13.77 -0.35
N ALA A 100 -6.59 12.79 0.50
CA ALA A 100 -7.39 12.47 1.68
C ALA A 100 -6.54 12.62 2.94
N GLU A 101 -7.06 13.37 3.90
CA GLU A 101 -6.42 13.53 5.21
C GLU A 101 -6.41 12.20 5.98
N GLY A 102 -5.33 11.96 6.71
CA GLY A 102 -5.09 10.71 7.41
C GLY A 102 -4.35 9.65 6.57
N ASN A 103 -4.28 8.44 7.13
CA ASN A 103 -3.63 7.28 6.52
C ASN A 103 -4.65 6.34 5.85
N HIS A 104 -4.15 5.29 5.21
CA HIS A 104 -4.97 4.30 4.49
C HIS A 104 -6.13 3.73 5.33
N PHE A 105 -5.95 3.53 6.64
CA PHE A 105 -7.00 3.01 7.51
C PHE A 105 -7.96 4.09 8.00
N SER A 106 -7.45 5.25 8.43
CA SER A 106 -8.33 6.32 8.89
C SER A 106 -9.18 6.89 7.76
N MET A 107 -8.69 6.81 6.52
CA MET A 107 -9.43 7.10 5.30
C MET A 107 -10.62 6.16 5.12
N MET A 108 -10.63 4.92 5.62
CA MET A 108 -11.77 4.01 5.45
C MET A 108 -12.90 4.23 6.47
N LYS A 109 -12.78 5.23 7.35
CA LYS A 109 -13.84 5.58 8.30
C LYS A 109 -15.05 6.21 7.57
N ARG A 110 -16.22 6.13 8.21
CA ARG A 110 -17.54 6.53 7.65
C ARG A 110 -17.52 7.90 6.95
N SER A 111 -16.77 8.87 7.46
CA SER A 111 -16.67 10.22 6.88
C SER A 111 -16.16 10.25 5.44
N MET A 112 -15.26 9.34 5.06
CA MET A 112 -14.76 9.27 3.69
C MET A 112 -15.73 8.53 2.76
N GLY A 113 -16.47 7.54 3.28
CA GLY A 113 -17.49 6.83 2.49
C GLY A 113 -18.57 7.78 1.96
N VAL A 114 -18.95 8.79 2.76
CA VAL A 114 -19.88 9.85 2.33
C VAL A 114 -19.25 10.71 1.22
N LYS A 115 -18.00 11.16 1.41
CA LYS A 115 -17.28 11.97 0.42
C LYS A 115 -17.08 11.23 -0.91
N LEU A 116 -16.82 9.92 -0.85
CA LEU A 116 -16.73 9.04 -2.02
C LEU A 116 -18.06 9.00 -2.78
N ALA A 117 -19.18 8.84 -2.08
CA ALA A 117 -20.51 8.82 -2.69
C ALA A 117 -20.87 10.15 -3.37
N GLU A 118 -20.53 11.28 -2.74
CA GLU A 118 -20.74 12.61 -3.33
C GLU A 118 -19.96 12.80 -4.63
N ILE A 119 -18.69 12.38 -4.65
CA ILE A 119 -17.83 12.51 -5.83
C ILE A 119 -18.30 11.60 -6.98
N LEU A 120 -18.74 10.37 -6.67
CA LEU A 120 -19.29 9.46 -7.68
C LEU A 120 -20.63 9.94 -8.25
N ASN A 121 -21.42 10.68 -7.48
CA ASN A 121 -22.70 11.24 -7.96
C ASN A 121 -22.54 12.54 -8.78
N ALA A 122 -21.38 13.20 -8.71
CA ALA A 122 -21.10 14.45 -9.42
C ALA A 122 -20.26 14.26 -10.69
N ALA A 123 -19.83 13.02 -10.98
CA ALA A 123 -19.07 12.63 -12.17
C ALA A 123 -19.99 12.02 -13.23
#